data_AF-C5M699-F1
#
_entry.id   AF-C5M699-F1
#
_cell.length_a   1.000
_cell.length_b   1.000
_cell.length_c   1.000
_cell.angle_alpha   90.00
_cell.angle_beta   90.00
_cell.angle_gamma   90.00
#
_symmetry.space_group_name_H-M   'P 1'
#
loop_
_entity.id
_entity.type
_entity.pdbx_description
1 polymer ?
#
loop_
_entity_poly.entity_id
_entity_poly.type
_entity_poly.pdbx_seq_one_letter_code
_entity_poly.pdbx_strand_id
1 'polypeptide(L)'
;MKFTFKSPLFTLLKYKPQKFSYSLEQEIRQKLDTLPNVAKIYSNPDGTARVPTDSEFKTIADLQNLYYKRNYSEWNWILPGIPKEQLQLFKDNSQDLSHFGFVSKDSGKIIDKIPYKDANTGELKWKIIRETSKAEGWEIPYFYIVLPIFAYVFYVKYTQQTKLRELEGPDWAEKELRLRAMEDYFHGDTAKAKEFLSNEGKSKREIQDRDDLVVSRILAGDYDKLAELKKKQPKDLIKVNEDPIFKQ
;
A
#
# COMPACT_ATOMS: atom_id res chain seq x y z
N MET A 1 8.33 19.81 12.95
CA MET A 1 7.06 19.03 12.90
C MET A 1 7.19 17.82 13.80
N LYS A 2 6.33 17.67 14.82
CA LYS A 2 6.30 16.48 15.68
C LYS A 2 5.27 15.50 15.08
N PHE A 3 5.74 14.47 14.38
CA PHE A 3 4.87 13.40 13.90
C PHE A 3 4.46 12.53 15.09
N THR A 4 3.23 12.69 15.57
CA THR A 4 2.63 11.79 16.55
C THR A 4 2.11 10.56 15.81
N PHE A 5 2.93 9.51 15.76
CA PHE A 5 2.50 8.22 15.23
C PHE A 5 1.56 7.55 16.25
N LYS A 6 0.26 7.86 16.18
CA LYS A 6 -0.76 7.13 16.94
C LYS A 6 -0.86 5.73 16.34
N SER A 7 -0.15 4.77 16.94
CA SER A 7 -0.18 3.37 16.52
C SER A 7 -1.63 2.82 16.60
N PRO A 8 -2.24 2.37 15.49
CA PRO A 8 -3.61 1.83 15.47
C PRO A 8 -3.72 0.45 16.16
N LEU A 9 -2.59 -0.14 16.57
CA LEU A 9 -2.56 -1.44 17.24
C LEU A 9 -3.07 -1.37 18.68
N PHE A 10 -2.90 -0.25 19.39
CA PHE A 10 -3.43 -0.09 20.75
C PHE A 10 -4.97 0.02 20.79
N THR A 11 -5.60 0.41 19.68
CA THR A 11 -7.06 0.45 19.54
C THR A 11 -7.67 -0.93 19.26
N LEU A 12 -6.93 -1.87 18.67
CA LEU A 12 -7.37 -3.25 18.45
C LEU A 12 -7.54 -4.02 19.79
N LEU A 13 -6.64 -3.82 20.76
CA LEU A 13 -6.72 -4.46 22.09
C LEU A 13 -7.80 -3.86 23.01
N LYS A 14 -8.33 -2.67 22.69
CA LYS A 14 -9.44 -2.03 23.42
C LYS A 14 -10.79 -2.24 22.75
N TYR A 15 -10.84 -2.98 21.63
CA TYR A 15 -12.08 -3.27 20.94
C TYR A 15 -12.91 -4.23 21.79
N LYS A 16 -13.88 -3.68 22.52
CA LYS A 16 -14.94 -4.48 23.13
C LYS A 16 -15.92 -4.84 22.01
N PRO A 17 -16.06 -6.13 21.63
CA PRO A 17 -17.07 -6.52 20.67
C PRO A 17 -18.43 -6.03 21.20
N GLN A 18 -19.10 -5.20 20.43
CA GLN A 18 -20.37 -4.61 20.86
C GLN A 18 -21.42 -5.71 20.99
N LYS A 19 -22.19 -5.64 22.08
CA LYS A 19 -23.15 -6.67 22.48
C LYS A 19 -24.31 -6.73 21.48
N PHE A 20 -24.52 -7.91 20.89
CA PHE A 20 -25.67 -8.20 20.06
C PHE A 20 -26.99 -8.04 20.85
N SER A 21 -27.99 -7.38 20.27
CA SER A 21 -29.30 -7.16 20.88
C SER A 21 -30.39 -7.89 20.09
N TYR A 22 -30.84 -9.02 20.61
CA TYR A 22 -31.89 -9.82 19.97
C TYR A 22 -33.24 -9.10 19.92
N SER A 23 -33.61 -8.38 20.98
CA SER A 23 -34.87 -7.61 21.04
C SER A 23 -34.96 -6.56 19.93
N LEU A 24 -33.83 -5.93 19.59
CA LEU A 24 -33.75 -4.96 18.51
C LEU A 24 -33.98 -5.63 17.15
N GLU A 25 -33.38 -6.81 16.91
CA GLU A 25 -33.60 -7.57 15.68
C GLU A 25 -35.05 -8.06 15.54
N GLN A 26 -35.72 -8.40 16.64
CA GLN A 26 -37.14 -8.73 16.62
C GLN A 26 -38.01 -7.52 16.27
N GLU A 27 -37.72 -6.33 16.83
CA GLU A 27 -38.45 -5.11 16.51
C GLU A 27 -38.28 -4.72 15.03
N ILE A 28 -37.05 -4.86 14.50
CA ILE A 28 -36.78 -4.67 13.08
C ILE A 28 -37.61 -5.64 12.24
N ARG A 29 -37.63 -6.93 12.59
CA ARG A 29 -38.36 -7.94 11.83
C ARG A 29 -39.86 -7.63 11.79
N GLN A 30 -40.45 -7.29 12.93
CA GLN A 30 -41.85 -6.88 13.01
C GLN A 30 -42.16 -5.70 12.10
N LYS A 31 -41.28 -4.69 12.05
CA LYS A 31 -41.48 -3.54 11.15
C LYS A 31 -41.28 -3.92 9.67
N LEU A 32 -40.34 -4.79 9.34
CA LEU A 32 -40.14 -5.28 7.97
C LEU A 32 -41.35 -6.07 7.47
N ASP A 33 -41.92 -6.93 8.31
CA ASP A 33 -43.07 -7.77 7.96
C ASP A 33 -44.38 -6.96 7.76
N THR A 34 -44.44 -5.71 8.24
CA THR A 34 -45.57 -4.81 7.95
C THR A 34 -45.53 -4.18 6.56
N LEU A 35 -44.39 -4.27 5.86
CA LEU A 35 -44.24 -3.71 4.53
C LEU A 35 -44.66 -4.74 3.47
N PRO A 36 -45.33 -4.30 2.39
CA PRO A 36 -45.89 -5.23 1.40
C PRO A 36 -44.81 -5.97 0.59
N ASN A 37 -43.69 -5.31 0.29
CA ASN A 37 -42.54 -5.93 -0.35
C ASN A 37 -41.27 -5.08 -0.10
N VAL A 38 -40.32 -5.64 0.64
CA VAL A 38 -39.05 -4.96 0.98
C VAL A 38 -38.16 -4.77 -0.25
N ALA A 39 -38.07 -5.78 -1.13
CA ALA A 39 -37.19 -5.75 -2.28
C ALA A 39 -37.66 -4.79 -3.40
N LYS A 40 -38.96 -4.50 -3.45
CA LYS A 40 -39.60 -3.66 -4.49
C LYS A 40 -40.30 -2.41 -3.93
N ILE A 41 -39.91 -1.94 -2.75
CA ILE A 41 -40.58 -0.81 -2.08
C ILE A 41 -40.61 0.47 -2.93
N TYR A 42 -39.60 0.68 -3.78
CA TYR A 42 -39.47 1.85 -4.66
C TYR A 42 -39.84 1.57 -6.12
N SER A 43 -40.44 0.41 -6.42
CA SER A 43 -40.77 0.01 -7.80
C SER A 43 -42.20 -0.51 -7.88
N ASN A 44 -42.95 -0.03 -8.88
CA ASN A 44 -44.24 -0.62 -9.22
C ASN A 44 -44.06 -2.03 -9.81
N PRO A 45 -45.12 -2.85 -9.88
CA PRO A 45 -45.10 -4.12 -10.61
C PRO A 45 -44.59 -3.99 -12.05
N ASP A 46 -44.85 -2.84 -12.68
CA ASP A 46 -44.46 -2.51 -14.06
C ASP A 46 -43.00 -2.02 -14.19
N GLY A 47 -42.25 -1.96 -13.09
CA GLY A 47 -40.83 -1.57 -13.07
C GLY A 47 -40.57 -0.05 -13.02
N THR A 48 -41.60 0.78 -13.11
CA THR A 48 -41.47 2.24 -12.94
C THR A 48 -41.19 2.61 -11.47
N ALA A 49 -40.49 3.72 -11.25
CA ALA A 49 -40.23 4.23 -9.90
C ALA A 49 -41.55 4.55 -9.16
N ARG A 50 -41.68 4.04 -7.94
CA ARG A 50 -42.79 4.27 -7.02
C ARG A 50 -42.32 5.13 -5.86
N VAL A 51 -43.15 6.09 -5.46
CA VAL A 51 -43.01 6.79 -4.18
C VAL A 51 -43.80 6.00 -3.13
N PRO A 52 -43.18 5.55 -2.02
CA PRO A 52 -43.91 4.89 -0.93
C PRO A 52 -45.00 5.80 -0.35
N THR A 53 -46.06 5.20 0.18
CA THR A 53 -47.12 5.95 0.87
C THR A 53 -46.60 6.55 2.18
N ASP A 54 -47.27 7.56 2.74
CA ASP A 54 -46.82 8.22 3.99
C ASP A 54 -46.67 7.24 5.17
N SER A 55 -47.52 6.20 5.23
CA SER A 55 -47.40 5.14 6.23
C SER A 55 -46.17 4.25 6.00
N GLU A 56 -45.91 3.86 4.75
CA GLU A 56 -44.70 3.10 4.38
C GLU A 56 -43.45 3.93 4.67
N PHE A 57 -43.48 5.21 4.34
CA PHE A 57 -42.40 6.16 4.54
C PHE A 57 -42.06 6.34 6.03
N LYS A 58 -43.07 6.46 6.90
CA LYS A 58 -42.88 6.51 8.35
C LYS A 58 -42.21 5.24 8.88
N THR A 59 -42.64 4.07 8.42
CA THR A 59 -42.05 2.78 8.82
C THR A 59 -40.59 2.67 8.36
N ILE A 60 -40.27 3.12 7.15
CA ILE A 60 -38.90 3.15 6.60
C ILE A 60 -38.00 4.08 7.43
N ALA A 61 -38.48 5.28 7.79
CA ALA A 61 -37.73 6.21 8.63
C ALA A 61 -37.46 5.65 10.04
N ASP A 62 -38.44 4.96 10.61
CA ASP A 62 -38.29 4.26 11.87
C ASP A 62 -37.29 3.10 11.78
N LEU A 63 -37.35 2.31 10.70
CA LEU A 63 -36.40 1.22 10.42
C LEU A 63 -34.98 1.75 10.29
N GLN A 64 -34.79 2.91 9.67
CA GLN A 64 -33.48 3.54 9.59
C GLN A 64 -32.94 3.96 10.96
N ASN A 65 -33.79 4.49 11.84
CA ASN A 65 -33.38 4.82 13.21
C ASN A 65 -32.98 3.56 13.99
N LEU A 66 -33.69 2.45 13.80
CA LEU A 66 -33.33 1.15 14.39
C LEU A 66 -32.04 0.60 13.76
N TYR A 67 -31.87 0.73 12.45
CA TYR A 67 -30.65 0.35 11.73
C TYR A 67 -29.43 1.07 12.28
N TYR A 68 -29.52 2.37 12.59
CA TYR A 68 -28.42 3.11 13.22
C TYR A 68 -28.12 2.72 14.67
N LYS A 69 -29.07 2.09 15.35
CA LYS A 69 -28.86 1.52 16.68
C LYS A 69 -28.32 0.08 16.61
N ARG A 70 -28.38 -0.58 15.44
CA ARG A 70 -27.75 -1.88 15.23
C ARG A 70 -26.25 -1.71 15.37
N ASN A 71 -25.69 -2.42 16.33
CA ASN A 71 -24.26 -2.58 16.48
C ASN A 71 -23.94 -4.05 16.28
N TYR A 72 -23.23 -4.34 15.22
CA TYR A 72 -22.85 -5.69 14.85
C TYR A 72 -21.34 -5.74 14.64
N SER A 73 -20.74 -6.82 15.14
CA SER A 73 -19.34 -7.15 14.95
C SER A 73 -19.29 -8.45 14.17
N GLU A 74 -18.49 -8.53 13.10
CA GLU A 74 -18.28 -9.77 12.35
C GLU A 74 -17.79 -10.91 13.24
N TRP A 75 -17.06 -10.56 14.31
CA TRP A 75 -16.59 -11.48 15.34
C TRP A 75 -17.72 -12.22 16.07
N ASN A 76 -18.95 -11.70 16.06
CA ASN A 76 -20.09 -12.34 16.71
C ASN A 76 -20.52 -13.65 16.02
N TRP A 77 -20.09 -13.90 14.77
CA TRP A 77 -20.32 -15.18 14.09
C TRP A 77 -19.29 -16.25 14.46
N ILE A 78 -18.12 -15.83 14.92
CA ILE A 78 -16.98 -16.69 15.20
C ILE A 78 -16.88 -16.98 16.71
N LEU A 79 -17.22 -16.00 17.55
CA LEU A 79 -17.16 -16.13 19.00
C LEU A 79 -18.35 -16.95 19.54
N PRO A 80 -18.10 -17.96 20.39
CA PRO A 80 -19.16 -18.73 21.03
C PRO A 80 -19.91 -17.83 22.02
N GLY A 81 -21.23 -17.70 21.85
CA GLY A 81 -22.05 -16.90 22.76
C GLY A 81 -23.44 -16.51 22.25
N ILE A 82 -23.68 -16.56 20.92
CA ILE A 82 -24.98 -16.24 20.33
C ILE A 82 -25.57 -17.50 19.68
N PRO A 83 -26.84 -17.85 19.97
CA PRO A 83 -27.53 -18.96 19.30
C PRO A 83 -27.62 -18.75 17.78
N LYS A 84 -27.50 -19.84 17.00
CA LYS A 84 -27.55 -19.80 15.53
C LYS A 84 -28.82 -19.15 14.98
N GLU A 85 -29.96 -19.38 15.61
CA GLU A 85 -31.25 -18.80 15.22
C GLU A 85 -31.24 -17.26 15.28
N GLN A 86 -30.60 -16.69 16.30
CA GLN A 86 -30.50 -15.24 16.45
C GLN A 86 -29.56 -14.62 15.40
N LEU A 87 -28.47 -15.34 15.05
CA LEU A 87 -27.57 -14.94 13.97
C LEU A 87 -28.24 -15.03 12.60
N GLN A 88 -29.09 -16.04 12.40
CA GLN A 88 -29.86 -16.19 11.16
C GLN A 88 -30.88 -15.06 11.02
N LEU A 89 -31.62 -14.71 12.08
CA LEU A 89 -32.51 -13.55 12.09
C LEU A 89 -31.76 -12.26 11.71
N PHE A 90 -30.57 -12.04 12.29
CA PHE A 90 -29.73 -10.89 11.95
C PHE A 90 -29.34 -10.88 10.47
N LYS A 91 -28.98 -12.05 9.90
CA LYS A 91 -28.61 -12.18 8.49
C LYS A 91 -29.78 -11.85 7.58
N ASP A 92 -30.94 -12.43 7.83
CA ASP A 92 -32.15 -12.25 7.04
C ASP A 92 -32.59 -10.78 7.08
N ASN A 93 -32.65 -10.18 8.28
CA ASN A 93 -32.91 -8.76 8.44
C ASN A 93 -31.89 -7.88 7.71
N SER A 94 -30.60 -8.23 7.72
CA SER A 94 -29.55 -7.45 7.04
C SER A 94 -29.69 -7.50 5.52
N GLN A 95 -30.09 -8.64 4.98
CA GLN A 95 -30.40 -8.79 3.56
C GLN A 95 -31.60 -7.91 3.17
N ASP A 96 -32.69 -7.98 3.94
CA ASP A 96 -33.88 -7.17 3.72
C ASP A 96 -33.59 -5.67 3.82
N LEU A 97 -32.82 -5.26 4.83
CA LEU A 97 -32.45 -3.86 5.05
C LEU A 97 -31.54 -3.29 3.95
N SER A 98 -30.80 -4.14 3.24
CA SER A 98 -29.93 -3.71 2.14
C SER A 98 -30.71 -3.10 0.96
N HIS A 99 -31.96 -3.51 0.77
CA HIS A 99 -32.84 -3.03 -0.31
C HIS A 99 -33.27 -1.57 -0.12
N PHE A 100 -33.32 -1.07 1.11
CA PHE A 100 -33.63 0.34 1.38
C PHE A 100 -32.46 1.29 1.13
N GLY A 101 -31.25 0.74 0.92
CA GLY A 101 -30.05 1.55 0.72
C GLY A 101 -29.71 2.41 1.93
N PHE A 102 -30.05 1.99 3.16
CA PHE A 102 -29.68 2.74 4.36
C PHE A 102 -28.15 2.90 4.43
N VAL A 103 -27.69 4.14 4.47
CA VAL A 103 -26.27 4.48 4.57
C VAL A 103 -25.91 4.37 6.04
N SER A 104 -25.14 3.35 6.41
CA SER A 104 -24.40 3.35 7.66
C SER A 104 -23.54 4.62 7.72
N LYS A 105 -23.35 5.19 8.91
CA LYS A 105 -22.44 6.34 9.08
C LYS A 105 -21.03 6.09 8.52
N ASP A 106 -20.66 4.83 8.32
CA ASP A 106 -19.36 4.37 7.84
C ASP A 106 -19.38 3.89 6.38
N SER A 107 -20.53 3.81 5.70
CA SER A 107 -20.59 3.43 4.29
C SER A 107 -20.44 4.68 3.44
N GLY A 108 -19.31 4.85 2.75
CA GLY A 108 -19.00 6.00 1.89
C GLY A 108 -19.88 6.17 0.64
N LYS A 109 -21.14 5.74 0.70
CA LYS A 109 -22.08 5.66 -0.41
C LYS A 109 -22.82 6.99 -0.55
N ILE A 110 -22.68 7.62 -1.72
CA ILE A 110 -23.43 8.81 -2.09
C ILE A 110 -24.88 8.40 -2.37
N ILE A 111 -25.83 8.97 -1.63
CA ILE A 111 -27.26 8.75 -1.87
C ILE A 111 -27.96 10.11 -1.97
N ASP A 112 -28.73 10.27 -3.05
CA ASP A 112 -29.39 11.53 -3.35
C ASP A 112 -30.37 11.95 -2.27
N LYS A 113 -31.19 11.04 -1.74
CA LYS A 113 -32.17 11.35 -0.69
C LYS A 113 -32.39 10.17 0.24
N ILE A 114 -32.35 10.41 1.54
CA ILE A 114 -32.73 9.44 2.56
C ILE A 114 -33.80 10.07 3.47
N PRO A 115 -34.89 9.36 3.82
CA PRO A 115 -35.81 9.81 4.85
C PRO A 115 -35.08 10.05 6.15
N TYR A 116 -35.44 11.07 6.92
CA TYR A 116 -35.03 11.13 8.32
C TYR A 116 -36.11 11.84 9.13
N LYS A 117 -36.25 11.40 10.38
CA LYS A 117 -37.08 12.08 11.37
C LYS A 117 -36.23 13.15 12.06
N ASP A 118 -36.62 14.40 11.95
CA ASP A 118 -35.95 15.49 12.65
C ASP A 118 -36.15 15.33 14.16
N ALA A 119 -35.05 15.35 14.92
CA ALA A 119 -35.07 15.13 16.37
C ALA A 119 -35.78 16.25 17.13
N ASN A 120 -35.83 17.46 16.57
CA ASN A 120 -36.40 18.64 17.22
C ASN A 120 -37.88 18.83 16.89
N THR A 121 -38.27 18.56 15.64
CA THR A 121 -39.64 18.82 15.15
C THR A 121 -40.48 17.54 15.02
N GLY A 122 -39.85 16.36 14.98
CA GLY A 122 -40.53 15.08 14.75
C GLY A 122 -41.05 14.90 13.32
N GLU A 123 -40.85 15.89 12.45
CA GLU A 123 -41.26 15.87 11.05
C GLU A 123 -40.35 14.97 10.21
N LEU A 124 -40.94 14.32 9.20
CA LEU A 124 -40.23 13.48 8.25
C LEU A 124 -39.73 14.35 7.08
N LYS A 125 -38.40 14.44 6.93
CA LYS A 125 -37.75 15.23 5.88
C LYS A 125 -36.78 14.36 5.08
N TRP A 126 -36.50 14.77 3.85
CA TRP A 126 -35.47 14.12 3.02
C TRP A 126 -34.13 14.83 3.22
N LYS A 127 -33.08 14.09 3.54
CA LYS A 127 -31.72 14.61 3.61
C LYS A 127 -30.89 14.08 2.46
N ILE A 128 -30.14 14.99 1.82
CA ILE A 128 -29.12 14.65 0.83
C ILE A 128 -27.81 14.40 1.58
N ILE A 129 -27.19 13.24 1.40
CA ILE A 129 -25.90 12.90 2.01
C ILE A 129 -24.87 12.76 0.89
N ARG A 130 -24.04 13.80 0.71
CA ARG A 130 -22.97 13.84 -0.30
C ARG A 130 -21.57 13.67 0.27
N GLU A 131 -21.38 13.92 1.56
CA GLU A 131 -20.07 13.88 2.21
C GLU A 131 -20.10 12.92 3.38
N THR A 132 -19.58 11.73 3.17
CA THR A 132 -19.21 10.80 4.25
C THR A 132 -17.77 11.05 4.61
N SER A 133 -17.50 11.54 5.83
CA SER A 133 -16.15 11.91 6.30
C SER A 133 -15.22 10.73 6.60
N LYS A 134 -15.60 9.50 6.23
CA LYS A 134 -14.85 8.29 6.56
C LYS A 134 -14.52 7.47 5.32
N ALA A 135 -13.25 7.06 5.31
CA ALA A 135 -12.54 6.20 4.38
C ALA A 135 -13.40 5.06 3.81
N GLU A 136 -13.25 4.80 2.52
CA GLU A 136 -13.99 3.77 1.74
C GLU A 136 -13.61 2.32 2.12
N GLY A 137 -13.02 2.10 3.30
CA GLY A 137 -12.64 0.79 3.82
C GLY A 137 -11.38 0.18 3.18
N TRP A 138 -11.12 0.41 1.90
CA TRP A 138 -9.92 -0.06 1.19
C TRP A 138 -8.65 0.71 1.60
N GLU A 139 -8.79 1.93 2.09
CA GLU A 139 -7.68 2.79 2.46
C GLU A 139 -6.82 2.17 3.58
N ILE A 140 -7.45 1.54 4.57
CA ILE A 140 -6.74 0.94 5.71
C ILE A 140 -5.80 -0.19 5.25
N PRO A 141 -6.26 -1.26 4.57
CA PRO A 141 -5.35 -2.30 4.10
C PRO A 141 -4.31 -1.75 3.10
N TYR A 142 -4.68 -0.77 2.27
CA TYR A 142 -3.74 -0.21 1.31
C TYR A 142 -2.60 0.58 2.00
N PHE A 143 -2.91 1.54 2.86
CA PHE A 143 -1.91 2.39 3.50
C PHE A 143 -1.08 1.67 4.56
N TYR A 144 -1.63 0.66 5.23
CA TYR A 144 -0.94 -0.01 6.34
C TYR A 144 -0.35 -1.38 5.99
N ILE A 145 -0.74 -1.99 4.86
CA ILE A 145 -0.19 -3.28 4.43
C ILE A 145 0.51 -3.14 3.09
N VAL A 146 -0.23 -2.70 2.06
CA VAL A 146 0.27 -2.69 0.69
C VAL A 146 1.43 -1.70 0.52
N LEU A 147 1.24 -0.45 0.94
CA LEU A 147 2.22 0.62 0.75
C LEU A 147 3.54 0.36 1.51
N PRO A 148 3.53 -0.10 2.78
CA PRO A 148 4.77 -0.50 3.48
C PRO A 148 5.50 -1.65 2.79
N ILE A 149 4.78 -2.63 2.23
CA ILE A 149 5.41 -3.73 1.48
C ILE A 149 6.11 -3.20 0.23
N PHE A 150 5.47 -2.33 -0.55
CA PHE A 150 6.10 -1.73 -1.72
C PHE A 150 7.32 -0.88 -1.35
N ALA A 151 7.22 -0.08 -0.29
CA ALA A 151 8.35 0.71 0.22
C ALA A 151 9.53 -0.19 0.64
N TYR A 152 9.24 -1.32 1.30
CA TYR A 152 10.25 -2.30 1.69
C TYR A 152 10.90 -2.97 0.49
N VAL A 153 10.13 -3.42 -0.51
CA VAL A 153 10.66 -4.03 -1.74
C VAL A 153 11.55 -3.03 -2.49
N PHE A 154 11.11 -1.77 -2.58
CA PHE A 154 11.91 -0.71 -3.18
C PHE A 154 13.24 -0.51 -2.44
N TYR A 155 13.19 -0.44 -1.11
CA TYR A 155 14.38 -0.33 -0.26
C TYR A 155 15.35 -1.51 -0.45
N VAL A 156 14.85 -2.74 -0.48
CA VAL A 156 15.67 -3.93 -0.70
C VAL A 156 16.33 -3.90 -2.08
N LYS A 157 15.58 -3.58 -3.14
CA LYS A 157 16.17 -3.46 -4.49
C LYS A 157 17.23 -2.37 -4.56
N TYR A 158 16.96 -1.21 -3.98
CA TYR A 158 17.92 -0.11 -3.95
C TYR A 158 19.22 -0.50 -3.24
N THR A 159 19.12 -1.08 -2.04
CA THR A 159 20.30 -1.50 -1.26
C THR A 159 21.06 -2.66 -1.90
N GLN A 160 20.39 -3.58 -2.57
CA GLN A 160 21.05 -4.64 -3.34
C GLN A 160 21.79 -4.06 -4.55
N GLN A 161 21.17 -3.15 -5.28
CA GLN A 161 21.79 -2.52 -6.44
C GLN A 161 23.03 -1.70 -6.03
N THR A 162 22.98 -0.97 -4.91
CA THR A 162 24.16 -0.23 -4.42
C THR A 162 25.27 -1.18 -4.01
N LYS A 163 24.95 -2.27 -3.29
CA LYS A 163 25.95 -3.29 -2.92
C LYS A 163 26.58 -3.97 -4.14
N LEU A 164 25.79 -4.31 -5.15
CA LEU A 164 26.30 -4.89 -6.40
C LEU A 164 27.22 -3.88 -7.12
N ARG A 165 26.85 -2.60 -7.14
CA ARG A 165 27.71 -1.55 -7.72
C ARG A 165 29.06 -1.41 -7.00
N GLU A 166 29.05 -1.52 -5.67
CA GLU A 166 30.25 -1.44 -4.83
C GLU A 166 31.16 -2.67 -4.91
N LEU A 167 30.60 -3.86 -5.17
CA LEU A 167 31.34 -5.14 -5.16
C LEU A 167 31.73 -5.63 -6.56
N GLU A 168 30.88 -5.42 -7.56
CA GLU A 168 31.01 -6.03 -8.89
C GLU A 168 30.76 -5.03 -10.04
N GLY A 169 30.34 -3.80 -9.70
CA GLY A 169 29.95 -2.81 -10.68
C GLY A 169 31.06 -1.87 -11.14
N PRO A 170 30.70 -0.82 -11.90
CA PRO A 170 31.64 0.17 -12.40
C PRO A 170 32.46 0.84 -11.30
N ASP A 171 31.81 1.11 -10.14
CA ASP A 171 32.44 1.78 -9.01
C ASP A 171 33.52 0.89 -8.35
N TRP A 172 33.33 -0.44 -8.36
CA TRP A 172 34.36 -1.39 -7.96
C TRP A 172 35.50 -1.44 -8.97
N ALA A 173 35.18 -1.58 -10.26
CA ALA A 173 36.17 -1.67 -11.33
C ALA A 173 37.05 -0.41 -11.39
N GLU A 174 36.46 0.77 -11.15
CA GLU A 174 37.19 2.03 -11.04
C GLU A 174 38.16 2.01 -9.85
N LYS A 175 37.70 1.61 -8.65
CA LYS A 175 38.57 1.51 -7.45
C LYS A 175 39.73 0.54 -7.67
N GLU A 176 39.45 -0.61 -8.29
CA GLU A 176 40.44 -1.63 -8.58
C GLU A 176 41.46 -1.14 -9.63
N LEU A 177 41.01 -0.46 -10.69
CA LEU A 177 41.89 0.14 -11.70
C LEU A 177 42.81 1.20 -11.09
N ARG A 178 42.25 2.09 -10.25
CA ARG A 178 43.03 3.10 -9.52
C ARG A 178 44.05 2.46 -8.59
N LEU A 179 43.68 1.38 -7.90
CA LEU A 179 44.57 0.64 -7.01
C LEU A 179 45.74 0.03 -7.79
N ARG A 180 45.48 -0.69 -8.89
CA ARG A 180 46.52 -1.31 -9.71
C ARG A 180 47.49 -0.29 -10.32
N ALA A 181 46.96 0.82 -10.82
CA ALA A 181 47.79 1.90 -11.37
C ALA A 181 48.75 2.49 -10.33
N MET A 182 48.30 2.60 -9.06
CA MET A 182 49.14 3.07 -7.96
C MET A 182 50.07 1.98 -7.42
N GLU A 183 49.66 0.71 -7.39
CA GLU A 183 50.54 -0.40 -7.01
C GLU A 183 51.75 -0.48 -7.93
N ASP A 184 51.55 -0.38 -9.24
CA ASP A 184 52.67 -0.37 -10.21
C ASP A 184 53.55 0.88 -10.05
N TYR A 185 52.96 2.05 -9.74
CA TYR A 185 53.72 3.27 -9.46
C TYR A 185 54.58 3.16 -8.20
N PHE A 186 54.09 2.49 -7.16
CA PHE A 186 54.81 2.23 -5.92
C PHE A 186 55.62 0.92 -5.94
N HIS A 187 55.90 0.36 -7.12
CA HIS A 187 56.71 -0.85 -7.31
C HIS A 187 56.18 -2.09 -6.54
N GLY A 188 54.87 -2.26 -6.50
CA GLY A 188 54.19 -3.41 -5.86
C GLY A 188 53.83 -3.22 -4.39
N ASP A 189 54.05 -2.04 -3.81
CA ASP A 189 53.69 -1.75 -2.41
C ASP A 189 52.20 -1.39 -2.26
N THR A 190 51.38 -2.42 -2.03
CA THR A 190 49.91 -2.31 -1.90
C THR A 190 49.46 -1.48 -0.69
N ALA A 191 50.26 -1.39 0.38
CA ALA A 191 49.92 -0.62 1.57
C ALA A 191 50.04 0.88 1.29
N LYS A 192 51.15 1.28 0.66
CA LYS A 192 51.37 2.69 0.27
C LYS A 192 50.38 3.17 -0.79
N ALA A 193 50.01 2.30 -1.74
CA ALA A 193 48.98 2.62 -2.72
C ALA A 193 47.62 2.93 -2.06
N LYS A 194 47.21 2.13 -1.06
CA LYS A 194 45.96 2.34 -0.32
C LYS A 194 45.98 3.59 0.55
N GLU A 195 47.09 3.86 1.24
CA GLU A 195 47.27 5.10 2.02
C GLU A 195 47.26 6.35 1.12
N PHE A 196 47.90 6.27 -0.05
CA PHE A 196 47.90 7.36 -1.03
C PHE A 196 46.52 7.61 -1.65
N LEU A 197 45.70 6.57 -1.82
CA LEU A 197 44.33 6.69 -2.31
C LEU A 197 43.31 7.09 -1.23
N SER A 198 43.67 7.03 0.06
CA SER A 198 42.81 7.51 1.16
C SER A 198 42.57 9.02 1.08
N ASN A 199 41.35 9.44 1.42
CA ASN A 199 40.94 10.85 1.48
C ASN A 199 41.16 11.48 2.87
N GLU A 200 41.63 10.70 3.85
CA GLU A 200 41.81 11.19 5.22
C GLU A 200 42.88 12.28 5.28
N GLY A 201 42.50 13.46 5.80
CA GLY A 201 43.41 14.59 6.04
C GLY A 201 43.81 15.42 4.81
N LYS A 202 43.32 15.11 3.60
CA LYS A 202 43.69 15.82 2.35
C LYS A 202 42.76 16.97 2.01
N SER A 203 43.34 18.07 1.55
CA SER A 203 42.61 19.21 0.99
C SER A 203 42.04 18.90 -0.40
N LYS A 204 41.05 19.69 -0.87
CA LYS A 204 40.45 19.50 -2.20
C LYS A 204 41.44 19.58 -3.35
N ARG A 205 42.51 20.39 -3.21
CA ARG A 205 43.56 20.54 -4.24
C ARG A 205 44.44 19.29 -4.29
N GLU A 206 44.85 18.77 -3.14
CA GLU A 206 45.65 17.54 -3.05
C GLU A 206 44.89 16.31 -3.58
N ILE A 207 43.56 16.29 -3.45
CA ILE A 207 42.71 15.24 -4.04
C ILE A 207 42.71 15.34 -5.57
N GLN A 208 42.67 16.55 -6.13
CA GLN A 208 42.72 16.77 -7.59
C GLN A 208 44.08 16.39 -8.17
N ASP A 209 45.18 16.85 -7.56
CA ASP A 209 46.53 16.52 -8.02
C ASP A 209 46.79 15.00 -7.98
N ARG A 210 46.24 14.31 -6.98
CA ARG A 210 46.25 12.84 -6.90
C ARG A 210 45.47 12.22 -8.05
N ASP A 211 44.23 12.65 -8.27
CA ASP A 211 43.38 12.08 -9.31
C ASP A 211 43.98 12.30 -10.70
N ASP A 212 44.59 13.46 -10.96
CA ASP A 212 45.32 13.75 -12.19
C ASP A 212 46.54 12.82 -12.36
N LEU A 213 47.30 12.58 -11.28
CA LEU A 213 48.39 11.61 -11.30
C LEU A 213 47.88 10.20 -11.61
N VAL A 214 46.79 9.76 -10.98
CA VAL A 214 46.19 8.44 -11.21
C VAL A 214 45.72 8.30 -12.66
N VAL A 215 45.03 9.30 -13.21
CA VAL A 215 44.58 9.31 -14.61
C VAL A 215 45.76 9.27 -15.56
N SER A 216 46.82 10.06 -15.30
CA SER A 216 48.02 10.06 -16.15
C SER A 216 48.69 8.68 -16.20
N ARG A 217 48.67 7.93 -15.09
CA ARG A 217 49.20 6.57 -15.04
C ARG A 217 48.31 5.59 -15.78
N ILE A 218 47.00 5.62 -15.55
CA ILE A 218 46.02 4.81 -16.29
C ILE A 218 46.16 5.01 -17.80
N LEU A 219 46.37 6.24 -18.27
CA LEU A 219 46.57 6.53 -19.70
C LEU A 219 47.94 6.06 -20.23
N ALA A 220 48.94 5.95 -19.38
CA ALA A 220 50.30 5.57 -19.76
C ALA A 220 50.56 4.05 -19.76
N GLY A 221 49.64 3.25 -19.20
CA GLY A 221 49.84 1.81 -19.02
C GLY A 221 48.58 0.97 -19.24
N ASP A 222 48.80 -0.29 -19.61
CA ASP A 222 47.74 -1.28 -19.78
C ASP A 222 47.60 -2.12 -18.50
N TYR A 223 46.66 -1.75 -17.63
CA TYR A 223 46.41 -2.42 -16.34
C TYR A 223 45.35 -3.53 -16.40
N ASP A 224 44.85 -3.80 -17.61
CA ASP A 224 43.88 -4.85 -17.86
C ASP A 224 44.58 -6.20 -18.10
N LYS A 225 44.16 -7.22 -17.35
CA LYS A 225 44.70 -8.59 -17.42
C LYS A 225 43.93 -9.49 -18.39
N LEU A 226 43.07 -8.92 -19.26
CA LEU A 226 42.34 -9.69 -20.28
C LEU A 226 43.25 -10.53 -21.18
N ALA A 227 44.46 -10.04 -21.51
CA ALA A 227 45.41 -10.80 -22.33
C ALA A 227 45.92 -12.07 -21.63
N GLU A 228 46.14 -12.01 -20.30
CA GLU A 228 46.56 -13.17 -19.49
C GLU A 228 45.44 -14.21 -19.31
N LEU A 229 44.18 -13.79 -19.45
CA LEU A 229 43.01 -14.67 -19.37
C LEU A 229 42.70 -15.36 -20.71
N LYS A 230 43.20 -14.83 -21.84
CA LYS A 230 43.02 -15.38 -23.20
C LYS A 230 43.98 -16.54 -23.54
N LYS A 231 44.45 -17.32 -22.55
CA LYS A 231 45.43 -18.42 -22.74
C LYS A 231 44.96 -19.59 -23.62
N LYS A 232 43.66 -19.72 -23.90
CA LYS A 232 43.07 -20.77 -24.75
C LYS A 232 42.24 -20.21 -25.92
N GLN A 233 42.56 -19.03 -26.45
CA GLN A 233 41.92 -18.62 -27.70
C GLN A 233 42.46 -19.47 -28.86
N PRO A 234 41.61 -20.14 -29.66
CA PRO A 234 42.05 -20.88 -30.83
C PRO A 234 42.71 -19.91 -31.81
N LYS A 235 43.85 -20.32 -32.38
CA LYS A 235 44.72 -19.50 -33.26
C LYS A 235 43.99 -18.90 -34.47
N ASP A 236 42.83 -19.44 -34.82
CA ASP A 236 42.01 -18.98 -35.96
C ASP A 236 41.30 -17.64 -35.69
N LEU A 237 41.07 -17.26 -34.43
CA LEU A 237 40.48 -15.95 -34.08
C LEU A 237 41.51 -14.83 -33.92
N ILE A 238 42.80 -15.17 -33.83
CA ILE A 238 43.89 -14.20 -33.66
C ILE A 238 44.16 -13.45 -34.99
N LYS A 239 44.02 -14.14 -36.12
CA LYS A 239 44.29 -13.56 -37.46
C LYS A 239 43.30 -12.47 -37.87
N VAL A 240 42.06 -12.51 -37.39
CA VAL A 240 41.01 -11.54 -37.76
C VAL A 240 41.31 -10.13 -37.21
N ASN A 241 42.05 -10.01 -36.10
CA ASN A 241 42.45 -8.72 -35.53
C ASN A 241 43.78 -8.17 -36.09
N GLU A 242 44.52 -8.97 -36.85
CA GLU A 242 45.76 -8.54 -37.53
C GLU A 242 45.51 -8.13 -38.99
N ASP A 243 44.32 -8.42 -39.54
CA ASP A 243 43.94 -7.99 -40.87
C ASP A 243 43.83 -6.45 -40.94
N PRO A 244 44.49 -5.79 -41.93
CA PRO A 244 44.52 -4.33 -42.05
C PRO A 244 43.14 -3.71 -42.36
N ILE A 245 42.10 -4.53 -42.54
CA ILE A 245 40.73 -4.08 -42.80
C ILE A 245 40.05 -3.58 -41.51
N PHE A 246 40.49 -4.04 -40.34
CA PHE A 246 39.91 -3.65 -39.03
C PHE A 246 40.78 -2.67 -38.23
N LYS A 247 41.88 -2.16 -38.81
CA LYS A 247 42.59 -0.98 -38.32
C LYS A 247 42.11 0.26 -39.07
N GLN A 248 40.93 0.76 -38.71
CA GLN A 248 40.49 2.14 -38.98
C GLN A 248 39.77 2.70 -37.76
#